data_AF-A0A7V0S1G4-F1
#
_entry.id   AF-A0A7V0S1G4-F1
#
_cell.length_a   1.000
_cell.length_b   1.000
_cell.length_c   1.000
_cell.angle_alpha   90.00
_cell.angle_beta   90.00
_cell.angle_gamma   90.00
#
_symmetry.space_group_name_H-M   'P 1'
#
loop_
_entity.id
_entity.type
_entity.pdbx_description
1 polymer ?
#
loop_
_entity_poly.entity_id
_entity_poly.type
_entity_poly.pdbx_seq_one_letter_code
_entity_poly.pdbx_strand_id
1 'polypeptide(L)'
;MQTLTEAVVEKETFKLSLVYKFFCWCSGARLYILKQCPSEYNKYYGIGVIVFLTGILAALSGGYAIHTVFNNPQISTAFGALWGFVIFSIDWYIVASLRKQNRKIKEFTMALPRFVLAVLIAFVVSMPLKLKLFEKEINQQILVNQQKSSVGYQQLLNEEFAEIERLENENDKLRQEIADKESLRNKLFNFFVAEAEGLSPTKTPGKEPVYREKKAEYDKVDKELNAIRESNTAIIAGNAQRLS
;
A
#
# COMPACT_ATOMS: atom_id res chain seq x y z
N MET A 1 79.42 -3.13 -54.94
CA MET A 1 79.00 -1.81 -54.43
C MET A 1 77.49 -1.65 -54.71
N GLN A 2 76.66 -2.61 -54.28
CA GLN A 2 75.83 -2.46 -53.07
C GLN A 2 75.38 -1.00 -52.89
N THR A 3 74.28 -0.61 -53.52
CA THR A 3 72.93 -0.59 -52.89
C THR A 3 72.99 0.07 -51.53
N LEU A 4 72.35 1.23 -51.38
CA LEU A 4 71.66 1.75 -50.20
C LEU A 4 71.50 3.26 -50.39
N THR A 5 70.25 3.74 -50.40
CA THR A 5 69.78 5.11 -50.01
C THR A 5 68.77 5.78 -50.93
N GLU A 6 68.03 5.05 -51.77
CA GLU A 6 66.74 5.55 -52.28
C GLU A 6 65.64 4.48 -52.14
N ALA A 7 65.61 3.81 -50.99
CA ALA A 7 64.37 3.21 -50.53
C ALA A 7 63.51 4.34 -49.96
N VAL A 8 62.78 4.99 -50.87
CA VAL A 8 61.56 5.72 -50.56
C VAL A 8 60.78 4.86 -49.59
N VAL A 9 60.73 5.28 -48.33
CA VAL A 9 59.84 4.70 -47.33
C VAL A 9 58.44 5.08 -47.79
N GLU A 10 57.88 4.24 -48.66
CA GLU A 10 56.49 4.24 -49.03
C GLU A 10 55.72 3.95 -47.74
N LYS A 11 55.35 5.03 -47.04
CA LYS A 11 54.43 4.96 -45.91
C LYS A 11 53.13 4.41 -46.47
N GLU A 12 52.91 3.11 -46.34
CA GLU A 12 51.61 2.51 -46.56
C GLU A 12 50.59 3.31 -45.74
N THR A 13 49.82 4.15 -46.44
CA THR A 13 48.74 4.90 -45.85
C THR A 13 47.65 3.89 -45.55
N PHE A 14 47.69 3.30 -44.36
CA PHE A 14 46.65 2.41 -43.86
C PHE A 14 45.31 3.13 -44.04
N LYS A 15 44.48 2.64 -44.97
CA LYS A 15 43.13 3.17 -45.21
C LYS A 15 42.28 2.80 -44.00
N LEU A 16 42.35 3.60 -42.92
CA LEU A 16 41.45 3.45 -41.79
C LEU A 16 40.00 3.51 -42.30
N SER A 17 39.22 2.46 -42.00
CA SER A 17 37.79 2.43 -42.34
C SER A 17 37.05 3.56 -41.61
N LEU A 18 35.90 3.96 -42.16
CA LEU A 18 35.10 5.06 -41.62
C LEU A 18 34.67 4.79 -40.16
N VAL A 19 34.42 3.52 -39.84
CA VAL A 19 34.13 3.02 -38.49
C VAL A 19 35.33 3.21 -37.56
N TYR A 20 36.53 2.84 -37.99
CA TYR A 20 37.75 3.03 -37.18
C TYR A 20 38.04 4.52 -36.90
N LYS A 21 37.78 5.40 -37.88
CA LYS A 21 37.89 6.85 -37.69
C LYS A 21 36.86 7.37 -36.70
N PHE A 22 35.62 6.86 -36.76
CA PHE A 22 34.56 7.22 -35.82
C PHE A 22 34.93 6.83 -34.39
N PHE A 23 35.39 5.61 -34.14
CA PHE A 23 35.81 5.17 -32.79
C PHE A 23 37.06 5.90 -32.29
N CYS A 24 38.05 6.19 -33.15
CA CYS A 24 39.20 7.03 -32.76
C CYS A 24 38.78 8.48 -32.45
N TRP A 25 37.76 9.01 -33.14
CA TRP A 25 37.17 10.30 -32.80
C TRP A 25 36.41 10.25 -31.46
N CYS A 26 35.68 9.16 -31.20
CA CYS A 26 35.00 8.90 -29.93
C CYS A 26 35.97 8.74 -28.74
N SER A 27 37.25 8.46 -28.97
CA SER A 27 38.26 8.42 -27.91
C SER A 27 38.89 9.78 -27.62
N GLY A 28 38.44 10.85 -28.29
CA GLY A 28 39.05 12.19 -28.20
C GLY A 28 40.43 12.31 -28.85
N ALA A 29 40.85 11.33 -29.67
CA ALA A 29 42.18 11.35 -30.28
C ALA A 29 42.23 12.29 -31.50
N ARG A 30 43.30 13.07 -31.63
CA ARG A 30 43.56 13.84 -32.86
C ARG A 30 44.04 12.89 -33.97
N LEU A 31 43.15 12.60 -34.91
CA LEU A 31 43.39 11.75 -36.09
C LEU A 31 44.68 12.09 -36.86
N TYR A 32 45.09 13.37 -36.86
CA TYR A 32 46.35 13.84 -37.47
C TYR A 32 47.60 13.25 -36.79
N ILE A 33 47.64 13.18 -35.46
CA ILE A 33 48.78 12.66 -34.69
C ILE A 33 48.79 11.13 -34.72
N LEU A 34 47.60 10.52 -34.71
CA LEU A 34 47.47 9.06 -34.72
C LEU A 34 47.98 8.44 -36.03
N LYS A 35 47.90 9.18 -37.15
CA LYS A 35 48.53 8.81 -38.44
C LYS A 35 50.04 8.64 -38.39
N GLN A 36 50.73 9.25 -37.42
CA GLN A 36 52.18 9.14 -37.27
C GLN A 36 52.61 7.96 -36.38
N CYS A 37 51.69 7.32 -35.65
CA CYS A 37 51.99 6.24 -34.70
C CYS A 37 51.03 5.04 -34.87
N PRO A 38 51.33 4.09 -35.78
CA PRO A 38 50.42 2.97 -36.06
C PRO A 38 50.23 1.98 -34.90
N SER A 39 51.14 1.95 -33.92
CA SER A 39 51.04 1.06 -32.75
C SER A 39 49.93 1.48 -31.76
N GLU A 40 49.54 2.76 -31.73
CA GLU A 40 48.60 3.29 -30.74
C GLU A 40 47.13 3.21 -31.19
N TYR A 41 46.84 2.82 -32.45
CA TYR A 41 45.46 2.77 -32.98
C TYR A 41 44.54 1.87 -32.15
N ASN A 42 44.97 0.66 -31.81
CA ASN A 42 44.14 -0.30 -31.06
C ASN A 42 43.78 0.23 -29.66
N LYS A 43 44.65 1.02 -29.04
CA LYS A 43 44.43 1.57 -27.71
C LYS A 43 43.34 2.63 -27.72
N TYR A 44 43.43 3.59 -28.63
CA TYR A 44 42.41 4.64 -28.79
C TYR A 44 41.09 4.08 -29.31
N TYR A 45 41.13 3.11 -30.22
CA TYR A 45 39.94 2.37 -30.65
C TYR A 45 39.23 1.71 -29.46
N GLY A 46 39.96 1.00 -28.60
CA GLY A 46 39.40 0.37 -27.39
C GLY A 46 38.76 1.37 -26.42
N ILE A 47 39.39 2.53 -26.21
CA ILE A 47 38.84 3.61 -25.37
C ILE A 47 37.53 4.14 -25.98
N GLY A 48 37.51 4.41 -27.29
CA GLY A 48 36.31 4.89 -27.98
C GLY A 48 35.16 3.88 -27.98
N VAL A 49 35.46 2.58 -28.10
CA VAL A 49 34.45 1.50 -28.02
C VAL A 49 33.82 1.46 -26.63
N ILE A 50 34.60 1.59 -25.56
CA ILE A 50 34.07 1.56 -24.18
C ILE A 50 33.14 2.76 -23.93
N VAL A 51 33.52 3.96 -24.37
CA VAL A 51 32.70 5.18 -24.24
C VAL A 51 31.41 5.11 -25.06
N PHE A 52 31.46 4.49 -26.25
CA PHE A 52 30.26 4.27 -27.05
C PHE A 52 29.31 3.27 -26.38
N LEU A 53 29.87 2.19 -25.83
CA LEU A 53 29.10 1.16 -25.12
C LEU A 53 28.42 1.70 -23.86
N THR A 54 29.10 2.58 -23.10
CA THR A 54 28.50 3.26 -21.92
C THR A 54 27.31 4.13 -22.33
N GLY A 55 27.41 4.86 -23.44
CA GLY A 55 26.30 5.63 -24.02
C GLY A 55 25.09 4.77 -24.41
N ILE A 56 25.31 3.63 -25.08
CA ILE A 56 24.22 2.68 -25.43
C ILE A 56 23.57 2.11 -24.18
N LEU A 57 24.36 1.68 -23.20
CA LEU A 57 23.84 1.09 -21.97
C LEU A 57 23.00 2.12 -21.18
N ALA A 58 23.45 3.38 -21.17
CA ALA A 58 22.71 4.49 -20.58
C ALA A 58 21.40 4.78 -21.34
N ALA A 59 21.40 4.69 -22.68
CA ALA A 59 20.19 4.86 -23.49
C ALA A 59 19.13 3.79 -23.16
N LEU A 60 19.55 2.53 -23.08
CA LEU A 60 18.68 1.41 -22.74
C LEU A 60 18.15 1.53 -21.31
N SER A 61 19.01 1.88 -20.35
CA SER A 61 18.64 2.06 -18.95
C SER A 61 17.66 3.22 -18.75
N GLY A 62 17.98 4.40 -19.29
CA GLY A 62 17.11 5.58 -19.21
C GLY A 62 15.78 5.38 -19.96
N GLY A 63 15.83 4.72 -21.13
CA GLY A 63 14.64 4.36 -21.88
C GLY A 63 13.73 3.41 -21.09
N TYR A 64 14.29 2.37 -20.49
CA TYR A 64 13.54 1.42 -19.66
C TYR A 64 12.93 2.08 -18.41
N ALA A 65 13.66 3.00 -17.77
CA ALA A 65 13.15 3.78 -16.64
C ALA A 65 11.95 4.65 -17.02
N ILE A 66 12.03 5.38 -18.14
CA ILE A 66 10.88 6.16 -18.63
C ILE A 66 9.73 5.26 -19.09
N HIS A 67 10.02 4.10 -19.69
CA HIS A 67 8.99 3.15 -20.09
C HIS A 67 8.16 2.67 -18.88
N THR A 68 8.83 2.39 -17.77
CA THR A 68 8.18 1.92 -16.53
C THR A 68 7.34 2.98 -15.84
N VAL A 69 7.63 4.27 -16.06
CA VAL A 69 6.84 5.39 -15.51
C VAL A 69 5.69 5.79 -16.43
N PHE A 70 5.95 5.94 -17.74
CA PHE A 70 5.00 6.54 -18.67
C PHE A 70 4.25 5.52 -19.56
N ASN A 71 4.65 4.23 -19.56
CA ASN A 71 4.07 3.16 -20.40
C ASN A 71 3.91 3.53 -21.89
N ASN A 72 4.71 4.49 -22.38
CA ASN A 72 4.66 4.96 -23.75
C ASN A 72 5.99 4.65 -24.47
N PRO A 73 6.00 3.72 -25.46
CA PRO A 73 7.23 3.27 -26.10
C PRO A 73 7.90 4.36 -26.96
N GLN A 74 7.11 5.25 -27.58
CA GLN A 74 7.65 6.36 -28.38
C GLN A 74 8.40 7.37 -27.51
N ILE A 75 7.80 7.79 -26.39
CA ILE A 75 8.42 8.74 -25.45
C ILE A 75 9.66 8.10 -24.79
N SER A 76 9.57 6.82 -24.42
CA SER A 76 10.69 6.06 -23.83
C SER A 76 11.89 5.98 -24.77
N THR A 77 11.68 5.71 -26.06
CA THR A 77 12.78 5.58 -27.02
C THR A 77 13.40 6.94 -27.35
N ALA A 78 12.58 7.99 -27.52
CA ALA A 78 13.07 9.35 -27.74
C ALA A 78 13.90 9.86 -26.55
N PHE A 79 13.41 9.65 -25.33
CA PHE A 79 14.13 10.03 -24.12
C PHE A 79 15.39 9.20 -23.92
N GLY A 80 15.33 7.88 -24.10
CA GLY A 80 16.49 6.99 -24.00
C GLY A 80 17.60 7.40 -24.98
N ALA A 81 17.26 7.70 -26.23
CA ALA A 81 18.22 8.17 -27.22
C ALA A 81 18.87 9.51 -26.81
N LEU A 82 18.07 10.48 -26.36
CA LEU A 82 18.56 11.78 -25.88
C LEU A 82 19.46 11.60 -24.65
N TRP A 83 19.04 10.79 -23.69
CA TRP A 83 19.77 10.55 -22.45
C TRP A 83 21.10 9.84 -22.70
N GLY A 84 21.09 8.79 -23.52
CA GLY A 84 22.31 8.12 -23.95
C GLY A 84 23.27 9.05 -24.69
N PHE A 85 22.74 9.96 -25.53
CA PHE A 85 23.54 10.97 -26.22
C PHE A 85 24.17 11.97 -25.25
N VAL A 86 23.46 12.39 -24.21
CA VAL A 86 24.00 13.28 -23.15
C VAL A 86 25.14 12.58 -22.41
N ILE A 87 24.92 11.34 -21.97
CA ILE A 87 25.94 10.56 -21.27
C ILE A 87 27.17 10.32 -22.14
N PHE A 88 26.96 9.91 -23.40
CA PHE A 88 28.02 9.75 -24.38
C PHE A 88 28.80 11.06 -24.60
N SER A 89 28.11 12.20 -24.71
CA SER A 89 28.75 13.50 -24.92
C SER A 89 29.62 13.92 -23.73
N ILE A 90 29.18 13.63 -22.51
CA ILE A 90 29.94 13.93 -21.28
C ILE A 90 31.14 13.00 -21.15
N ASP A 91 30.95 11.69 -21.31
CA ASP A 91 32.03 10.69 -21.22
C ASP A 91 33.09 10.94 -22.31
N TRP A 92 32.64 11.28 -23.52
CA TRP A 92 33.51 11.74 -24.62
C TRP A 92 34.31 12.98 -24.25
N TYR A 93 33.67 14.03 -23.71
CA TYR A 93 34.35 15.28 -23.34
C TYR A 93 35.41 15.05 -22.25
N ILE A 94 35.11 14.20 -21.25
CA ILE A 94 36.05 13.87 -20.18
C ILE A 94 37.27 13.12 -20.73
N VAL A 95 37.04 12.10 -21.56
CA VAL A 95 38.11 11.31 -22.21
C VAL A 95 38.93 12.17 -23.16
N ALA A 96 38.31 13.08 -23.91
CA ALA A 96 39.00 14.01 -24.80
C ALA A 96 39.80 15.09 -24.05
N SER A 97 39.35 15.48 -22.85
CA SER A 97 40.02 16.48 -22.00
C SER A 97 41.19 15.90 -21.18
N LEU A 98 41.40 14.58 -21.20
CA LEU A 98 42.51 13.91 -20.50
C LEU A 98 43.85 14.20 -21.18
N ARG A 99 44.47 15.33 -20.80
CA ARG A 99 45.86 15.66 -21.16
C ARG A 99 46.80 15.05 -20.13
N LYS A 100 47.74 14.22 -20.58
CA LYS A 100 48.75 13.56 -19.73
C LYS A 100 49.52 14.63 -18.92
N GLN A 101 49.22 14.76 -17.63
CA GLN A 101 49.93 15.63 -16.70
C GLN A 101 50.58 14.76 -15.62
N ASN A 102 51.90 14.93 -15.42
CA ASN A 102 52.82 14.07 -14.65
C ASN A 102 52.55 13.87 -13.13
N ARG A 103 51.33 14.06 -12.61
CA ARG A 103 51.02 13.88 -11.18
C ARG A 103 49.99 12.76 -10.96
N LYS A 104 50.43 11.64 -10.37
CA LYS A 104 49.63 10.44 -10.02
C LYS A 104 48.35 10.74 -9.21
N ILE A 105 48.35 11.80 -8.39
CA ILE A 105 47.18 12.22 -7.59
C ILE A 105 46.08 12.86 -8.47
N LYS A 106 46.47 13.51 -9.58
CA LYS A 106 45.52 14.06 -10.55
C LYS A 106 44.91 12.98 -11.45
N GLU A 107 45.57 11.84 -11.62
CA GLU A 107 45.01 10.69 -12.37
C GLU A 107 43.82 10.05 -11.62
N PHE A 108 43.86 9.96 -10.29
CA PHE A 108 42.78 9.37 -9.49
C PHE A 108 41.54 10.27 -9.41
N THR A 109 41.75 11.59 -9.27
CA THR A 109 40.66 12.58 -9.31
C THR A 109 40.02 12.70 -10.70
N MET A 110 40.72 12.27 -11.77
CA MET A 110 40.19 12.18 -13.12
C MET A 110 39.28 10.96 -13.37
N ALA A 111 39.39 9.91 -12.55
CA ALA A 111 38.48 8.75 -12.58
C ALA A 111 37.19 8.97 -11.74
N LEU A 112 37.19 10.01 -10.90
CA LEU A 112 36.10 10.37 -9.99
C LEU A 112 34.75 10.65 -10.70
N PRO A 113 34.71 11.36 -11.85
CA PRO A 113 33.48 11.55 -12.62
C PRO A 113 32.80 10.24 -13.03
N ARG A 114 33.59 9.21 -13.37
CA ARG A 114 33.08 7.88 -13.77
C ARG A 114 32.42 7.16 -12.59
N PHE A 115 32.91 7.38 -11.37
CA PHE A 115 32.31 6.84 -10.15
C PHE A 115 30.99 7.55 -9.80
N VAL A 116 30.94 8.88 -9.93
CA VAL A 116 29.71 9.66 -9.71
C VAL A 116 28.62 9.25 -10.71
N LEU A 117 29.00 9.03 -11.98
CA LEU A 117 28.07 8.58 -13.01
C LEU A 117 27.53 7.16 -12.72
N ALA A 118 28.38 6.24 -12.27
CA ALA A 118 27.98 4.89 -11.90
C ALA A 118 26.99 4.89 -10.71
N VAL A 119 27.22 5.75 -9.71
CA VAL A 119 26.30 5.93 -8.58
C VAL A 119 24.96 6.50 -9.03
N LEU A 120 24.96 7.48 -9.93
CA LEU A 120 23.72 8.03 -10.51
C LEU A 120 22.91 6.99 -11.27
N ILE A 121 23.56 6.15 -12.10
CA ILE A 121 22.88 5.06 -12.81
C ILE A 121 22.33 4.04 -11.80
N ALA A 122 23.11 3.68 -10.77
CA ALA A 122 22.67 2.76 -9.72
C ALA A 122 21.42 3.30 -8.98
N PHE A 123 21.39 4.59 -8.65
CA PHE A 123 20.24 5.22 -8.00
C PHE A 123 19.00 5.25 -8.89
N VAL A 124 19.14 5.69 -10.14
CA VAL A 124 18.04 5.79 -11.11
C VAL A 124 17.43 4.41 -11.42
N VAL A 125 18.23 3.35 -11.47
CA VAL A 125 17.75 1.98 -11.74
C VAL A 125 17.15 1.34 -10.49
N SER A 126 17.73 1.57 -9.32
CA SER A 126 17.31 0.88 -8.09
C SER A 126 15.94 1.34 -7.57
N MET A 127 15.57 2.60 -7.77
CA MET A 127 14.29 3.14 -7.28
C MET A 127 13.03 2.55 -7.96
N PRO A 128 12.92 2.51 -9.31
CA PRO A 128 11.76 1.90 -9.98
C PRO A 128 11.72 0.38 -9.79
N LEU A 129 12.86 -0.31 -9.83
CA LEU A 129 12.92 -1.75 -9.59
C LEU A 129 12.48 -2.12 -8.18
N LYS A 130 12.90 -1.33 -7.18
CA LYS A 130 12.50 -1.52 -5.79
C LYS A 130 10.99 -1.43 -5.64
N LEU A 131 10.37 -0.37 -6.16
CA LEU A 131 8.91 -0.21 -6.10
C LEU A 131 8.19 -1.31 -6.89
N LYS A 132 8.67 -1.70 -8.08
CA LYS A 132 8.04 -2.73 -8.90
C LYS A 132 8.12 -4.13 -8.28
N LEU A 133 9.23 -4.46 -7.63
CA LEU A 133 9.38 -5.70 -6.87
C LEU A 133 8.45 -5.71 -5.65
N PHE A 134 8.35 -4.57 -4.95
CA PHE A 134 7.53 -4.44 -3.75
C PHE A 134 6.05 -4.18 -4.02
N GLU A 135 5.63 -3.83 -5.24
CA GLU A 135 4.22 -3.66 -5.62
C GLU A 135 3.38 -4.90 -5.27
N LYS A 136 3.92 -6.11 -5.48
CA LYS A 136 3.24 -7.36 -5.14
C LYS A 136 3.06 -7.52 -3.63
N GLU A 137 4.14 -7.30 -2.86
CA GLU A 137 4.11 -7.38 -1.40
C GLU A 137 3.16 -6.34 -0.80
N ILE A 138 3.21 -5.09 -1.30
CA ILE A 138 2.36 -3.99 -0.84
C ILE A 138 0.89 -4.28 -1.13
N ASN A 139 0.56 -4.72 -2.35
CA ASN A 139 -0.83 -5.06 -2.69
C ASN A 139 -1.36 -6.22 -1.84
N GLN A 140 -0.54 -7.23 -1.56
CA GLN A 140 -0.92 -8.32 -0.67
C GLN A 140 -1.14 -7.83 0.77
N GLN A 141 -0.27 -6.96 1.28
CA GLN A 141 -0.42 -6.37 2.61
C GLN A 141 -1.68 -5.48 2.71
N ILE A 142 -2.02 -4.74 1.64
CA ILE A 142 -3.25 -3.95 1.55
C ILE A 142 -4.48 -4.86 1.61
N LEU A 143 -4.51 -5.95 0.85
CA LEU A 143 -5.61 -6.92 0.88
C LEU A 143 -5.76 -7.56 2.26
N VAL A 144 -4.65 -7.96 2.90
CA VAL A 144 -4.66 -8.50 4.25
C VAL A 144 -5.18 -7.48 5.27
N ASN A 145 -4.78 -6.20 5.16
CA ASN A 145 -5.29 -5.15 6.03
C ASN A 145 -6.77 -4.87 5.82
N GLN A 146 -7.25 -4.89 4.57
CA GLN A 146 -8.68 -4.77 4.25
C GLN A 146 -9.49 -5.94 4.80
N GLN A 147 -8.97 -7.17 4.67
CA GLN A 147 -9.58 -8.37 5.24
C GLN A 147 -9.65 -8.27 6.77
N LYS A 148 -8.55 -7.90 7.44
CA LYS A 148 -8.51 -7.74 8.90
C LYS A 148 -9.48 -6.68 9.38
N SER A 149 -9.55 -5.54 8.68
CA SER A 149 -10.51 -4.47 8.97
C SER A 149 -11.94 -5.00 8.84
N SER A 150 -12.27 -5.68 7.74
CA SER A 150 -13.60 -6.24 7.48
C SER A 150 -14.01 -7.30 8.51
N VAL A 151 -13.10 -8.19 8.90
CA VAL A 151 -13.36 -9.21 9.94
C VAL A 151 -13.57 -8.54 11.30
N GLY A 152 -12.78 -7.53 11.65
CA GLY A 152 -12.97 -6.76 12.89
C GLY A 152 -14.33 -6.06 12.92
N TYR A 153 -14.73 -5.41 11.83
CA TYR A 153 -16.07 -4.80 11.71
C TYR A 153 -17.19 -5.83 11.78
N GLN A 154 -17.05 -7.00 11.15
CA GLN A 154 -18.05 -8.07 11.24
C GLN A 154 -18.18 -8.65 12.66
N GLN A 155 -17.07 -8.76 13.39
CA GLN A 155 -17.08 -9.22 14.78
C GLN A 155 -17.78 -8.21 15.69
N LEU A 156 -17.44 -6.92 15.58
CA LEU A 156 -18.11 -5.83 16.30
C LEU A 156 -19.61 -5.81 16.02
N LEU A 157 -20.02 -5.89 14.75
CA LEU A 157 -21.43 -5.95 14.38
C LEU A 157 -22.13 -7.18 14.98
N ASN A 158 -21.53 -8.37 14.89
CA ASN A 158 -22.12 -9.58 15.46
C ASN A 158 -22.24 -9.52 16.98
N GLU A 159 -21.26 -8.93 17.68
CA GLU A 159 -21.32 -8.73 19.13
C GLU A 159 -22.41 -7.74 19.52
N GLU A 160 -22.52 -6.61 18.81
CA GLU A 160 -23.59 -5.62 19.03
C GLU A 160 -24.98 -6.20 18.73
N PHE A 161 -25.16 -6.90 17.60
CA PHE A 161 -26.44 -7.55 17.28
C PHE A 161 -26.81 -8.64 18.30
N ALA A 162 -25.84 -9.41 18.79
CA ALA A 162 -26.08 -10.40 19.84
C ALA A 162 -26.41 -9.76 21.20
N GLU A 163 -25.85 -8.59 21.51
CA GLU A 163 -26.22 -7.82 22.71
C GLU A 163 -27.63 -7.25 22.60
N ILE A 164 -27.98 -6.67 21.44
CA ILE A 164 -29.34 -6.17 21.16
C ILE A 164 -30.37 -7.28 21.32
N GLU A 165 -30.16 -8.43 20.69
CA GLU A 165 -31.07 -9.58 20.77
C GLU A 165 -31.25 -10.08 22.21
N ARG A 166 -30.18 -10.07 23.02
CA ARG A 166 -30.26 -10.45 24.44
C ARG A 166 -31.09 -9.46 25.25
N LEU A 167 -30.85 -8.16 25.07
CA LEU A 167 -31.56 -7.10 25.78
C LEU A 167 -33.04 -7.04 25.40
N GLU A 168 -33.37 -7.26 24.12
CA GLU A 168 -34.76 -7.37 23.66
C GLU A 168 -35.47 -8.58 24.28
N ASN A 169 -34.84 -9.77 24.24
CA ASN A 169 -35.40 -10.97 24.86
C ASN A 169 -35.57 -10.83 26.38
N GLU A 170 -34.66 -10.12 27.06
CA GLU A 170 -34.80 -9.82 28.48
C GLU A 170 -35.97 -8.87 28.75
N ASN A 171 -36.09 -7.79 27.96
CA ASN A 171 -37.21 -6.87 28.07
C ASN A 171 -38.56 -7.56 27.84
N ASP A 172 -38.64 -8.47 26.86
CA ASP A 172 -39.86 -9.23 26.58
C ASP A 172 -40.25 -10.15 27.74
N LYS A 173 -39.27 -10.84 28.36
CA LYS A 173 -39.52 -11.64 29.56
C LYS A 173 -40.03 -10.81 30.73
N LEU A 174 -39.42 -9.65 30.98
CA LEU A 174 -39.81 -8.75 32.06
C LEU A 174 -41.22 -8.17 31.83
N ARG A 175 -41.57 -7.86 30.58
CA ARG A 175 -42.91 -7.42 30.18
C ARG A 175 -43.94 -8.54 30.34
N GLN A 176 -43.59 -9.76 29.97
CA GLN A 176 -44.45 -10.92 30.14
C GLN A 176 -44.73 -11.20 31.61
N GLU A 177 -43.73 -11.12 32.48
CA GLU A 177 -43.90 -11.28 33.93
C GLU A 177 -44.88 -10.26 34.51
N ILE A 178 -44.79 -8.99 34.09
CA ILE A 178 -45.74 -7.94 34.46
C ILE A 178 -47.14 -8.31 33.97
N ALA A 179 -47.29 -8.69 32.69
CA ALA A 179 -48.57 -9.03 32.09
C ALA A 179 -49.26 -10.23 32.76
N ASP A 180 -48.49 -11.27 33.13
CA ASP A 180 -48.99 -12.45 33.84
C ASP A 180 -49.50 -12.08 35.24
N LYS A 181 -48.74 -11.25 35.97
CA LYS A 181 -49.15 -10.75 37.29
C LYS A 181 -50.36 -9.81 37.20
N GLU A 182 -50.44 -8.96 36.18
CA GLU A 182 -51.61 -8.12 35.91
C GLU A 182 -52.86 -8.94 35.61
N SER A 183 -52.72 -10.00 34.79
CA SER A 183 -53.80 -10.94 34.48
C SER A 183 -54.30 -11.64 35.74
N LEU A 184 -53.40 -12.08 36.62
CA LEU A 184 -53.76 -12.66 37.91
C LEU A 184 -54.50 -11.64 38.79
N ARG A 185 -53.99 -10.40 38.89
CA ARG A 185 -54.62 -9.31 39.64
C ARG A 185 -56.03 -9.04 39.13
N ASN A 186 -56.22 -8.94 37.82
CA ASN A 186 -57.52 -8.68 37.20
C ASN A 186 -58.51 -9.85 37.42
N LYS A 187 -58.03 -11.11 37.41
CA LYS A 187 -58.85 -12.28 37.77
C LYS A 187 -59.32 -12.19 39.22
N LEU A 188 -58.41 -11.92 40.17
CA LEU A 188 -58.76 -11.76 41.59
C LEU A 188 -59.71 -10.58 41.82
N PHE A 189 -59.53 -9.48 41.09
CA PHE A 189 -60.43 -8.33 41.11
C PHE A 189 -61.86 -8.74 40.75
N ASN A 190 -62.02 -9.39 39.59
CA ASN A 190 -63.32 -9.86 39.12
C ASN A 190 -63.96 -10.84 40.11
N PHE A 191 -63.17 -11.70 40.77
CA PHE A 191 -63.71 -12.66 41.75
C PHE A 191 -64.27 -12.02 43.01
N PHE A 192 -63.63 -10.99 43.58
CA PHE A 192 -64.20 -10.33 44.77
C PHE A 192 -65.33 -9.36 44.42
N VAL A 193 -65.30 -8.75 43.22
CA VAL A 193 -66.39 -7.90 42.72
C VAL A 193 -67.65 -8.73 42.46
N ALA A 194 -67.52 -9.89 41.79
CA ALA A 194 -68.63 -10.80 41.57
C ALA A 194 -69.25 -11.32 42.88
N GLU A 195 -68.45 -11.47 43.94
CA GLU A 195 -68.94 -11.80 45.29
C GLU A 195 -69.77 -10.66 45.87
N ALA A 196 -69.30 -9.41 45.77
CA ALA A 196 -70.01 -8.24 46.27
C ALA A 196 -71.33 -7.99 45.52
N GLU A 197 -71.38 -8.32 44.22
CA GLU A 197 -72.56 -8.19 43.36
C GLU A 197 -73.52 -9.39 43.47
N GLY A 198 -73.16 -10.45 44.20
CA GLY A 198 -73.99 -11.65 44.37
C GLY A 198 -74.03 -12.58 43.15
N LEU A 199 -73.09 -12.44 42.22
CA LEU A 199 -72.93 -13.27 41.01
C LEU A 199 -72.04 -14.51 41.25
N SER A 200 -71.46 -14.63 42.44
CA SER A 200 -70.68 -15.80 42.86
C SER A 200 -71.54 -17.06 43.11
N PRO A 201 -70.93 -18.27 43.13
CA PRO A 201 -71.63 -19.52 43.43
C PRO A 201 -72.38 -19.53 44.76
N THR A 202 -71.93 -18.73 45.72
CA THR A 202 -72.54 -18.46 47.03
C THR A 202 -73.89 -17.72 46.93
N LYS A 203 -74.15 -16.99 45.84
CA LYS A 203 -75.41 -16.26 45.51
C LYS A 203 -75.93 -15.31 46.60
N THR A 204 -75.10 -14.96 47.58
CA THR A 204 -75.41 -14.00 48.65
C THR A 204 -74.67 -12.70 48.39
N PRO A 205 -75.37 -11.59 48.07
CA PRO A 205 -74.73 -10.28 47.96
C PRO A 205 -74.26 -9.82 49.35
N GLY A 206 -72.98 -9.50 49.51
CA GLY A 206 -72.50 -8.96 50.78
C GLY A 206 -70.99 -8.97 50.97
N LYS A 207 -70.52 -8.18 51.94
CA LYS A 207 -69.10 -8.12 52.37
C LYS A 207 -68.80 -9.16 53.46
N GLU A 208 -69.18 -10.40 53.21
CA GLU A 208 -69.06 -11.54 54.13
C GLU A 208 -67.57 -11.96 54.34
N PRO A 209 -67.24 -12.88 55.26
CA PRO A 209 -65.85 -13.28 55.53
C PRO A 209 -65.05 -13.68 54.28
N VAL A 210 -65.69 -14.38 53.33
CA VAL A 210 -65.10 -14.81 52.04
C VAL A 210 -64.67 -13.62 51.17
N TYR A 211 -65.44 -12.52 51.18
CA TYR A 211 -65.07 -11.28 50.48
C TYR A 211 -63.78 -10.68 51.06
N ARG A 212 -63.62 -10.71 52.39
CA ARG A 212 -62.43 -10.16 53.06
C ARG A 212 -61.17 -10.97 52.76
N GLU A 213 -61.27 -12.30 52.66
CA GLU A 213 -60.15 -13.17 52.28
C GLU A 213 -59.72 -12.92 50.82
N LYS A 214 -60.66 -12.94 49.87
CA LYS A 214 -60.38 -12.66 48.45
C LYS A 214 -59.82 -11.25 48.24
N LYS A 215 -60.30 -10.27 48.99
CA LYS A 215 -59.76 -8.90 48.96
C LYS A 215 -58.35 -8.82 49.54
N ALA A 216 -58.06 -9.54 50.64
CA ALA A 216 -56.72 -9.59 51.20
C ALA A 216 -55.71 -10.25 50.24
N GLU A 217 -56.13 -11.29 49.50
CA GLU A 217 -55.33 -11.91 48.44
C GLU A 217 -55.07 -10.93 47.27
N TYR A 218 -56.10 -10.20 46.83
CA TYR A 218 -55.94 -9.13 45.86
C TYR A 218 -54.95 -8.06 46.34
N ASP A 219 -55.12 -7.54 47.56
CA ASP A 219 -54.27 -6.48 48.11
C ASP A 219 -52.80 -6.93 48.25
N LYS A 220 -52.57 -8.23 48.48
CA LYS A 220 -51.22 -8.83 48.46
C LYS A 220 -50.64 -8.86 47.05
N VAL A 221 -51.39 -9.37 46.07
CA VAL A 221 -50.96 -9.46 44.68
C VAL A 221 -50.75 -8.08 44.05
N ASP A 222 -51.56 -7.09 44.42
CA ASP A 222 -51.43 -5.70 43.96
C ASP A 222 -50.12 -5.05 44.46
N LYS A 223 -49.75 -5.29 45.72
CA LYS A 223 -48.46 -4.86 46.27
C LYS A 223 -47.27 -5.54 45.58
N GLU A 224 -47.36 -6.86 45.36
CA GLU A 224 -46.34 -7.61 44.63
C GLU A 224 -46.20 -7.10 43.18
N LEU A 225 -47.32 -6.83 42.50
CA LEU A 225 -47.33 -6.30 41.14
C LEU A 225 -46.69 -4.91 41.07
N ASN A 226 -47.00 -4.01 42.00
CA ASN A 226 -46.39 -2.67 42.03
C ASN A 226 -44.88 -2.74 42.23
N ALA A 227 -44.40 -3.60 43.15
CA ALA A 227 -42.97 -3.80 43.37
C ALA A 227 -42.26 -4.40 42.14
N ILE A 228 -42.86 -5.41 41.50
CA ILE A 228 -42.32 -6.02 40.27
C ILE A 228 -42.32 -5.01 39.14
N ARG A 229 -43.38 -4.22 38.98
CA ARG A 229 -43.49 -3.20 37.93
C ARG A 229 -42.42 -2.12 38.11
N GLU A 230 -42.20 -1.62 39.32
CA GLU A 230 -41.14 -0.64 39.60
C GLU A 230 -39.74 -1.19 39.27
N SER A 231 -39.44 -2.42 39.71
CA SER A 231 -38.16 -3.08 39.42
C SER A 231 -37.96 -3.33 37.91
N ASN A 232 -38.94 -3.95 37.25
CA ASN A 232 -38.83 -4.36 35.86
C ASN A 232 -38.84 -3.15 34.91
N THR A 233 -39.59 -2.08 35.22
CA THR A 233 -39.56 -0.84 34.42
C THR A 233 -38.22 -0.10 34.56
N ALA A 234 -37.58 -0.14 35.73
CA ALA A 234 -36.23 0.41 35.89
C ALA A 234 -35.20 -0.35 35.05
N ILE A 235 -35.28 -1.68 35.01
CA ILE A 235 -34.39 -2.53 34.18
C ILE A 235 -34.65 -2.28 32.69
N ILE A 236 -35.92 -2.23 32.26
CA ILE A 236 -36.28 -1.93 30.86
C ILE A 236 -35.77 -0.54 30.45
N ALA A 237 -35.87 0.46 31.33
CA ALA A 237 -35.36 1.80 31.06
C ALA A 237 -33.81 1.82 30.94
N GLY A 238 -33.11 1.05 31.78
CA GLY A 238 -31.66 0.87 31.67
C GLY A 238 -31.25 0.16 30.38
N ASN A 239 -31.99 -0.87 29.98
CA ASN A 239 -31.77 -1.58 28.73
C ASN A 239 -32.04 -0.67 27.52
N ALA A 240 -33.07 0.17 27.57
CA ALA A 240 -33.38 1.15 26.51
C ALA A 240 -32.26 2.19 26.31
N GLN A 241 -31.57 2.59 27.39
CA GLN A 241 -30.39 3.47 27.29
C GLN A 241 -29.16 2.77 26.69
N ARG A 242 -29.05 1.44 26.84
CA ARG A 242 -27.98 0.65 26.23
C ARG A 242 -28.24 0.35 24.75
N LEU A 243 -29.50 0.45 24.33
CA LEU A 243 -29.95 0.25 22.95
C LEU A 243 -29.99 1.56 22.12
N SER A 244 -29.81 2.72 22.74
CA SER A 244 -29.82 4.06 22.09
C SER A 244 -28.41 4.54 21.75
#